data_AF-A0AA36JKK9-F1
#
_entry.id   AF-A0AA36JKK9-F1
#
_cell.length_a   1.000
_cell.length_b   1.000
_cell.length_c   1.000
_cell.angle_alpha   90.00
_cell.angle_beta   90.00
_cell.angle_gamma   90.00
#
_symmetry.space_group_name_H-M   'P 1'
#
loop_
_entity.id
_entity.type
_entity.pdbx_description
1 polymer ?
#
loop_
_entity_poly.entity_id
_entity_poly.type
_entity_poly.pdbx_seq_one_letter_code
_entity_poly.pdbx_strand_id
1 'polypeptide(L)'
;MAAHQPSINSEDEPPPSKIFPIEPFVCCPGTVKALLPNTWLKIQDWTHLILVVGTIACTVEMVRTLAELIEAKCLGHGCVKEILSLVFISPCIWYILSIISQYDDRLQAKQRAAKMEKENLARSYNDLLSDMDGLLSKSAESSAGLAERTFESKRRDFQRFLERVKEKHKVNTKDSDQLLRQFKRFASNWLHVFEECSIDPINYPKKVIAPKDLEDCSSIGEVADLCLDRLKKTEVRFISTQRDQDAQLLRKNKNEYRRMTQAERHSRLLELPAPAASSSNLPAGSRRKRGMSWIQLGGPRQFYVRSPPTKDTYPKEIRFGCGHVVVLSLEHAKLLVGVVAGFVLMMYDIFIMATADSGALAVFVSVADLIVAEVCLIVMLMRFEELDLIQQLEREVKELARQNEQVGKQREDMTKFWSNAQQLTELWLYRTVPRLDLYKEVHNQLEDSGKEDLLNHMAGANQQLEDLERSLGQLKDWKQDGQISPEIKKAVGKAINEISKENDLDKMLEKLEEAVSSKLKALGN
;
A
#
# COMPACT_ATOMS: atom_id res chain seq x y z
N MET A 1 -15.49 8.98 20.44
CA MET A 1 -16.30 7.74 20.40
C MET A 1 -15.47 6.60 20.99
N ALA A 2 -15.80 6.12 22.18
CA ALA A 2 -15.15 4.93 22.73
C ALA A 2 -15.63 3.72 21.93
N ALA A 3 -14.74 3.09 21.16
CA ALA A 3 -15.08 1.88 20.41
C ALA A 3 -15.47 0.79 21.42
N HIS A 4 -16.69 0.30 21.32
CA HIS A 4 -17.18 -0.83 22.11
C HIS A 4 -16.32 -2.04 21.74
N GLN A 5 -15.37 -2.42 22.61
CA GLN A 5 -14.58 -3.62 22.42
C GLN A 5 -15.55 -4.81 22.43
N PRO A 6 -15.64 -5.60 21.36
CA PRO A 6 -16.46 -6.80 21.39
C PRO A 6 -15.93 -7.70 22.51
N SER A 7 -16.80 -8.02 23.48
CA SER A 7 -16.49 -9.02 24.51
C SER A 7 -16.29 -10.35 23.79
N ILE A 8 -15.03 -10.74 23.59
CA ILE A 8 -14.69 -12.05 23.05
C ILE A 8 -15.16 -13.05 24.11
N ASN A 9 -16.15 -13.88 23.75
CA ASN A 9 -16.70 -14.90 24.63
C ASN A 9 -15.55 -15.74 25.21
N SER A 10 -15.46 -15.77 26.54
CA SER A 10 -14.48 -16.56 27.30
C SER A 10 -14.72 -18.08 27.21
N GLU A 11 -15.58 -18.54 26.29
CA GLU A 11 -16.04 -19.93 26.20
C GLU A 11 -15.02 -20.86 25.53
N ASP A 12 -13.96 -20.32 24.91
CA ASP A 12 -12.91 -21.12 24.24
C ASP A 12 -11.68 -21.39 25.11
N GLU A 13 -11.62 -20.91 26.36
CA GLU A 13 -10.50 -21.27 27.23
C GLU A 13 -10.64 -22.74 27.68
N PRO A 14 -9.63 -23.59 27.42
CA PRO A 14 -9.66 -24.97 27.90
C PRO A 14 -9.80 -24.97 29.42
N PRO A 15 -10.58 -25.90 30.00
CA PRO A 15 -10.75 -25.96 31.45
C PRO A 15 -9.38 -26.03 32.12
N PRO A 16 -9.17 -25.30 33.23
CA PRO A 16 -7.89 -25.26 33.91
C PRO A 16 -7.45 -26.69 34.27
N SER A 17 -6.20 -27.00 33.98
CA SER A 17 -5.66 -28.30 34.34
C SER A 17 -5.66 -28.46 35.86
N LYS A 18 -5.95 -29.66 36.38
CA LYS A 18 -5.93 -29.91 37.83
C LYS A 18 -4.52 -29.93 38.43
N ILE A 19 -3.50 -30.04 37.58
CA ILE A 19 -2.11 -30.31 38.00
C ILE A 19 -1.24 -29.04 37.90
N PHE A 20 -1.47 -28.22 36.89
CA PHE A 20 -0.70 -27.01 36.65
C PHE A 20 -1.50 -25.75 36.98
N PRO A 21 -0.84 -24.66 37.40
CA PRO A 21 0.62 -24.46 37.46
C PRO A 21 1.31 -25.18 38.63
N ILE A 22 2.55 -25.62 38.44
CA ILE A 22 3.43 -26.17 39.49
C ILE A 22 4.59 -25.19 39.72
N GLU A 23 4.94 -24.97 40.98
CA GLU A 23 6.10 -24.17 41.37
C GLU A 23 7.16 -25.08 42.04
N PRO A 24 7.99 -25.79 41.26
CA PRO A 24 8.88 -26.82 41.81
C PRO A 24 9.93 -26.27 42.79
N PHE A 25 10.20 -24.97 42.73
CA PHE A 25 11.23 -24.31 43.54
C PHE A 25 10.69 -23.53 44.74
N VAL A 26 9.44 -23.77 45.19
CA VAL A 26 8.84 -23.01 46.32
C VAL A 26 9.72 -23.03 47.57
N CYS A 27 10.35 -24.15 47.88
CA CYS A 27 11.20 -24.32 49.06
C CYS A 27 12.66 -23.85 48.89
N CYS A 28 13.07 -23.42 47.69
CA CYS A 28 14.44 -22.96 47.46
C CYS A 28 14.70 -21.59 48.12
N PRO A 29 15.90 -21.36 48.70
CA PRO A 29 16.29 -20.05 49.23
C PRO A 29 16.15 -18.94 48.17
N GLY A 30 15.83 -17.71 48.59
CA GLY A 30 15.62 -16.58 47.68
C GLY A 30 16.82 -16.28 46.77
N THR A 31 18.04 -16.57 47.23
CA THR A 31 19.27 -16.44 46.43
C THR A 31 19.30 -17.39 45.23
N VAL A 32 18.80 -18.62 45.39
CA VAL A 32 18.71 -19.61 44.29
C VAL A 32 17.59 -19.22 43.33
N LYS A 33 16.44 -18.77 43.85
CA LYS A 33 15.32 -18.29 43.01
C LYS A 33 15.73 -17.10 42.14
N ALA A 34 16.57 -16.19 42.66
CA ALA A 34 17.05 -15.03 41.91
C ALA A 34 17.99 -15.38 40.75
N LEU A 35 18.62 -16.56 40.77
CA LEU A 35 19.47 -17.05 39.69
C LEU A 35 18.68 -17.79 38.60
N LEU A 36 17.46 -18.25 38.90
CA LEU A 36 16.62 -18.95 37.95
C LEU A 36 15.80 -17.96 37.12
N PRO A 37 15.67 -18.17 35.80
CA PRO A 37 14.72 -17.40 35.00
C PRO A 37 13.31 -17.51 35.59
N ASN A 38 12.56 -16.40 35.63
CA ASN A 38 11.19 -16.41 36.17
C ASN A 38 10.29 -17.46 35.49
N THR A 39 10.53 -17.76 34.22
CA THR A 39 9.82 -18.80 33.48
C THR A 39 10.02 -20.20 34.07
N TRP A 40 11.16 -20.47 34.72
CA TRP A 40 11.43 -21.77 35.34
C TRP A 40 10.76 -21.93 36.71
N LEU A 41 10.39 -20.81 37.34
CA LEU A 41 9.76 -20.82 38.66
C LEU A 41 8.31 -21.33 38.62
N LYS A 42 7.62 -21.16 37.48
CA LYS A 42 6.21 -21.52 37.30
C LYS A 42 6.03 -22.36 36.04
N ILE A 43 5.87 -23.67 36.24
CA ILE A 43 5.63 -24.64 35.16
C ILE A 43 4.14 -24.66 34.86
N GLN A 44 3.79 -24.34 33.62
CA GLN A 44 2.40 -24.09 33.20
C GLN A 44 1.68 -25.32 32.63
N ASP A 45 2.42 -26.24 32.01
CA ASP A 45 1.88 -27.47 31.46
C ASP A 45 2.98 -28.55 31.33
N TRP A 46 2.59 -29.72 30.82
CA TRP A 46 3.53 -30.81 30.56
C TRP A 46 4.62 -30.47 29.55
N THR A 47 4.30 -29.66 28.54
CA THR A 47 5.26 -29.23 27.52
C THR A 47 6.37 -28.41 28.17
N HIS A 48 5.99 -27.41 28.98
CA HIS A 48 6.92 -26.55 29.71
C HIS A 48 7.80 -27.37 30.64
N LEU A 49 7.23 -28.34 31.36
CA LEU A 49 7.98 -29.25 32.21
C LEU A 49 9.05 -30.01 31.42
N ILE A 50 8.68 -30.59 30.28
CA ILE A 50 9.59 -31.34 29.40
C ILE A 50 10.72 -30.44 28.89
N LEU A 51 10.40 -29.21 28.50
CA LEU A 51 11.39 -28.24 28.04
C LEU A 51 12.38 -27.86 29.15
N VAL A 52 11.90 -27.59 30.36
CA VAL A 52 12.76 -27.25 31.51
C VAL A 52 13.66 -28.42 31.88
N VAL A 53 13.11 -29.63 31.99
CA VAL A 53 13.88 -30.85 32.27
C VAL A 53 14.91 -31.11 31.17
N GLY A 54 14.51 -31.01 29.91
CA GLY A 54 15.40 -31.16 28.76
C GLY A 54 16.53 -30.15 28.77
N THR A 55 16.25 -28.89 29.13
CA THR A 55 17.29 -27.84 29.24
C THR A 55 18.30 -28.16 30.33
N ILE A 56 17.84 -28.63 31.49
CA ILE A 56 18.73 -29.03 32.59
C ILE A 56 19.60 -30.21 32.15
N ALA A 57 19.01 -31.25 31.56
CA ALA A 57 19.75 -32.42 31.07
C ALA A 57 20.81 -32.03 30.03
N CYS A 58 20.43 -31.24 29.01
CA CYS A 58 21.36 -30.75 28.02
C CYS A 58 22.48 -29.89 28.63
N THR A 59 22.17 -29.07 29.64
CA THR A 59 23.17 -28.24 30.32
C THR A 59 24.17 -29.09 31.10
N VAL A 60 23.69 -30.12 31.80
CA VAL A 60 24.55 -31.09 32.51
C VAL A 60 25.47 -31.81 31.52
N GLU A 61 24.93 -32.31 30.41
CA GLU A 61 25.73 -32.99 29.40
C GLU A 61 26.75 -32.06 28.73
N MET A 62 26.37 -30.81 28.46
CA MET A 62 27.30 -29.80 27.93
C MET A 62 28.44 -29.52 28.91
N VAL A 63 28.15 -29.32 30.21
CA VAL A 63 29.19 -29.08 31.24
C VAL A 63 30.10 -30.29 31.39
N ARG A 64 29.54 -31.50 31.37
CA ARG A 64 30.31 -32.75 31.43
C ARG A 64 31.23 -32.89 30.22
N THR A 65 30.71 -32.71 29.01
CA THR A 65 31.49 -32.78 27.77
C THR A 65 32.62 -31.75 27.77
N LEU A 66 32.36 -30.53 28.26
CA LEU A 66 33.39 -29.50 28.43
C LEU A 66 34.46 -29.91 29.45
N ALA A 67 34.07 -30.50 30.59
CA ALA A 67 35.03 -30.97 31.58
C ALA A 67 35.93 -32.09 31.03
N GLU A 68 35.36 -33.06 30.32
CA GLU A 68 36.11 -34.14 29.68
C GLU A 68 37.08 -33.63 28.59
N LEU A 69 36.66 -32.59 27.84
CA LEU A 69 37.50 -31.91 26.85
C LEU A 69 38.65 -31.14 27.52
N ILE A 70 38.39 -30.43 28.62
CA ILE A 70 39.40 -29.67 29.38
C ILE A 70 40.42 -30.61 30.03
N GLU A 71 39.97 -31.75 30.55
CA GLU A 71 40.85 -32.77 31.15
C GLU A 71 41.65 -33.56 30.11
N ALA A 72 41.49 -33.28 28.81
CA ALA A 72 42.18 -33.91 27.69
C ALA A 72 42.08 -35.45 27.67
N LYS A 73 41.00 -36.01 28.24
CA LYS A 73 40.77 -37.45 28.29
C LYS A 73 40.56 -38.07 26.89
N CYS A 74 40.33 -37.25 25.87
CA CYS A 74 40.03 -37.64 24.50
C CYS A 74 41.24 -37.73 23.54
N LEU A 75 42.48 -37.71 24.05
CA LEU A 75 43.73 -37.73 23.25
C LEU A 75 43.91 -38.97 22.36
N GLY A 76 43.22 -40.09 22.61
CA GLY A 76 43.40 -41.35 21.87
C GLY A 76 42.62 -41.47 20.55
N HIS A 77 41.45 -40.85 20.44
CA HIS A 77 40.56 -40.95 19.26
C HIS A 77 40.14 -39.57 18.71
N GLY A 78 40.85 -38.53 19.10
CA GLY A 78 40.79 -37.22 18.47
C GLY A 78 39.61 -36.35 18.85
N CYS A 79 39.07 -36.42 20.07
CA CYS A 79 38.01 -35.55 20.61
C CYS A 79 36.79 -35.27 19.70
N VAL A 80 36.60 -36.07 18.64
CA VAL A 80 35.62 -35.82 17.57
C VAL A 80 34.21 -35.97 18.15
N LYS A 81 34.02 -36.93 19.05
CA LYS A 81 32.74 -37.17 19.73
C LYS A 81 32.34 -35.95 20.55
N GLU A 82 33.22 -35.50 21.43
CA GLU A 82 32.97 -34.39 22.34
C GLU A 82 32.69 -33.10 21.57
N ILE A 83 33.44 -32.84 20.50
CA ILE A 83 33.22 -31.69 19.62
C ILE A 83 31.85 -31.81 18.93
N LEU A 84 31.51 -32.98 18.37
CA LEU A 84 30.23 -33.18 17.68
C LEU A 84 29.04 -33.04 18.64
N SER A 85 29.15 -33.57 19.86
CA SER A 85 28.16 -33.40 20.91
C SER A 85 27.98 -31.94 21.30
N LEU A 86 29.06 -31.16 21.46
CA LEU A 86 28.96 -29.73 21.76
C LEU A 86 28.33 -28.93 20.61
N VAL A 87 28.70 -29.24 19.36
CA VAL A 87 28.13 -28.63 18.15
C VAL A 87 26.64 -28.92 18.03
N PHE A 88 26.19 -30.10 18.48
CA PHE A 88 24.77 -30.47 18.49
C PHE A 88 24.00 -29.85 19.67
N ILE A 89 24.49 -30.02 20.89
CA ILE A 89 23.80 -29.63 22.12
C ILE A 89 23.67 -28.11 22.25
N SER A 90 24.69 -27.34 21.85
CA SER A 90 24.70 -25.89 22.03
C SER A 90 23.55 -25.17 21.30
N PRO A 91 23.30 -25.41 19.98
CA PRO A 91 22.12 -24.89 19.30
C PRO A 91 20.79 -25.36 19.90
N CYS A 92 20.72 -26.63 20.34
CA CYS A 92 19.51 -27.17 20.97
C CYS A 92 19.17 -26.45 22.27
N ILE A 93 20.14 -26.27 23.18
CA ILE A 93 19.95 -25.52 24.42
C ILE A 93 19.52 -24.09 24.12
N TRP A 94 20.22 -23.40 23.22
CA TRP A 94 19.90 -22.02 22.87
C TRP A 94 18.47 -21.89 22.34
N TYR A 95 18.07 -22.81 21.45
CA TYR A 95 16.72 -22.81 20.89
C TYR A 95 15.66 -23.10 21.97
N ILE A 96 15.86 -24.13 22.81
CA ILE A 96 14.93 -24.46 23.90
C ILE A 96 14.81 -23.29 24.87
N LEU A 97 15.91 -22.65 25.26
CA LEU A 97 15.90 -21.46 26.13
C LEU A 97 15.11 -20.31 25.51
N SER A 98 15.27 -20.08 24.20
CA SER A 98 14.49 -19.07 23.47
C SER A 98 12.99 -19.39 23.52
N ILE A 99 12.59 -20.65 23.34
CA ILE A 99 11.19 -21.07 23.42
C ILE A 99 10.65 -20.96 24.86
N ILE A 100 11.40 -21.43 25.87
CA ILE A 100 11.00 -21.30 27.29
C ILE A 100 10.83 -19.84 27.68
N SER A 101 11.71 -18.96 27.21
CA SER A 101 11.59 -17.51 27.43
C SER A 101 10.32 -16.92 26.81
N GLN A 102 9.74 -17.57 25.80
CA GLN A 102 8.51 -17.17 25.13
C GLN A 102 7.27 -17.87 25.69
N TYR A 103 7.41 -18.99 26.39
CA TYR A 103 6.34 -19.93 26.79
C TYR A 103 5.40 -19.41 27.91
N ASP A 104 5.69 -18.27 28.52
CA ASP A 104 4.89 -17.72 29.63
C ASP A 104 3.47 -17.27 29.19
N ASP A 105 2.62 -16.75 30.10
CA ASP A 105 1.30 -16.14 29.80
C ASP A 105 1.36 -15.11 28.65
N ARG A 106 2.58 -14.61 28.40
CA ARG A 106 2.98 -13.82 27.24
C ARG A 106 2.67 -14.46 25.89
N LEU A 107 2.71 -15.78 25.71
CA LEU A 107 2.53 -16.40 24.39
C LEU A 107 1.08 -16.23 23.90
N GLN A 108 0.11 -16.65 24.72
CA GLN A 108 -1.31 -16.46 24.42
C GLN A 108 -1.67 -14.97 24.42
N ALA A 109 -1.15 -14.18 25.35
CA ALA A 109 -1.37 -12.74 25.36
C ALA A 109 -0.81 -12.06 24.10
N LYS A 110 0.38 -12.44 23.63
CA LYS A 110 0.98 -11.98 22.36
C LYS A 110 0.15 -12.41 21.17
N GLN A 111 -0.31 -13.65 21.12
CA GLN A 111 -1.17 -14.12 20.03
C GLN A 111 -2.48 -13.32 19.97
N ARG A 112 -3.14 -13.10 21.12
CA ARG A 112 -4.34 -12.27 21.23
C ARG A 112 -4.06 -10.82 20.83
N ALA A 113 -2.95 -10.25 21.30
CA ALA A 113 -2.53 -8.89 20.97
C ALA A 113 -2.24 -8.73 19.47
N ALA A 114 -1.46 -9.62 18.87
CA ALA A 114 -1.15 -9.62 17.44
C ALA A 114 -2.41 -9.81 16.59
N LYS A 115 -3.34 -10.69 16.99
CA LYS A 115 -4.62 -10.85 16.31
C LYS A 115 -5.48 -9.58 16.39
N MET A 116 -5.55 -8.95 17.56
CA MET A 116 -6.29 -7.70 17.75
C MET A 116 -5.66 -6.55 16.96
N GLU A 117 -4.33 -6.45 16.96
CA GLU A 117 -3.58 -5.46 16.18
C GLU A 117 -3.81 -5.65 14.68
N LYS A 118 -3.75 -6.90 14.19
CA LYS A 118 -4.09 -7.25 12.81
C LYS A 118 -5.52 -6.83 12.45
N GLU A 119 -6.51 -7.15 13.28
CA GLU A 119 -7.91 -6.77 13.05
C GLU A 119 -8.09 -5.24 13.03
N ASN A 120 -7.40 -4.53 13.93
CA ASN A 120 -7.44 -3.06 13.98
C ASN A 120 -6.78 -2.42 12.74
N LEU A 121 -5.61 -2.92 12.33
CA LEU A 121 -4.94 -2.47 11.10
C LEU A 121 -5.77 -2.77 9.86
N ALA A 122 -6.40 -3.95 9.79
CA ALA A 122 -7.28 -4.33 8.69
C ALA A 122 -8.51 -3.42 8.58
N ARG A 123 -9.11 -3.06 9.72
CA ARG A 123 -10.20 -2.07 9.78
C ARG A 123 -9.72 -0.69 9.34
N SER A 124 -8.63 -0.19 9.93
CA SER A 124 -8.03 1.10 9.55
C SER A 124 -7.73 1.17 8.06
N TYR A 125 -7.18 0.11 7.48
CA TYR A 125 -6.88 0.02 6.06
C TYR A 125 -8.15 0.10 5.21
N ASN A 126 -9.20 -0.63 5.58
CA ASN A 126 -10.47 -0.58 4.87
C ASN A 126 -11.16 0.80 4.99
N ASP A 127 -11.08 1.43 6.15
CA ASP A 127 -11.61 2.78 6.39
C ASP A 127 -10.85 3.81 5.52
N LEU A 128 -9.51 3.72 5.45
CA LEU A 128 -8.70 4.58 4.58
C LEU A 128 -9.08 4.41 3.09
N LEU A 129 -9.28 3.18 2.63
CA LEU A 129 -9.72 2.94 1.25
C LEU A 129 -11.12 3.48 0.98
N SER A 130 -12.04 3.36 1.94
CA SER A 130 -13.39 3.90 1.85
C SER A 130 -13.38 5.42 1.82
N ASP A 131 -12.55 6.06 2.65
CA ASP A 131 -12.34 7.51 2.62
C ASP A 131 -11.82 7.97 1.26
N MET A 132 -10.85 7.24 0.68
CA MET A 132 -10.29 7.55 -0.63
C MET A 132 -11.35 7.41 -1.74
N ASP A 133 -12.18 6.35 -1.73
CA ASP A 133 -13.32 6.25 -2.65
C ASP A 133 -14.28 7.44 -2.49
N GLY A 134 -14.56 7.84 -1.24
CA GLY A 134 -15.42 8.98 -0.93
C GLY A 134 -14.88 10.28 -1.49
N LEU A 135 -13.57 10.50 -1.41
CA LEU A 135 -12.88 11.65 -2.04
C LEU A 135 -13.04 11.62 -3.56
N LEU A 136 -12.81 10.45 -4.19
CA LEU A 136 -12.95 10.32 -5.65
C LEU A 136 -14.40 10.54 -6.10
N SER A 137 -15.39 10.00 -5.39
CA SER A 137 -16.81 10.19 -5.73
C SER A 137 -17.20 11.66 -5.66
N LYS A 138 -16.85 12.34 -4.55
CA LYS A 138 -17.09 13.78 -4.39
C LYS A 138 -16.37 14.59 -5.46
N SER A 139 -15.15 14.20 -5.83
CA SER A 139 -14.38 14.88 -6.88
C SER A 139 -15.00 14.70 -8.27
N ALA A 140 -15.56 13.54 -8.57
CA ALA A 140 -16.20 13.24 -9.85
C ALA A 140 -17.49 14.06 -10.06
N GLU A 141 -18.20 14.34 -8.96
CA GLU A 141 -19.38 15.20 -8.93
C GLU A 141 -19.02 16.70 -8.79
N SER A 142 -17.75 17.01 -8.50
CA SER A 142 -17.30 18.39 -8.29
C SER A 142 -17.26 19.19 -9.59
N SER A 143 -17.34 20.52 -9.43
CA SER A 143 -17.28 21.46 -10.55
C SER A 143 -15.94 21.44 -11.31
N ALA A 144 -14.89 20.80 -10.78
CA ALA A 144 -13.63 20.60 -11.49
C ALA A 144 -13.79 19.70 -12.73
N GLY A 145 -14.52 18.60 -12.62
CA GLY A 145 -14.80 17.71 -13.76
C GLY A 145 -15.72 18.37 -14.80
N LEU A 146 -16.63 19.24 -14.35
CA LEU A 146 -17.45 20.06 -15.24
C LEU A 146 -16.60 21.11 -15.97
N ALA A 147 -15.70 21.80 -15.27
CA ALA A 147 -14.79 22.77 -15.85
C ALA A 147 -13.90 22.14 -16.94
N GLU A 148 -13.34 20.95 -16.70
CA GLU A 148 -12.55 20.19 -17.67
C GLU A 148 -13.34 19.96 -18.99
N ARG A 149 -14.59 19.49 -18.90
CA ARG A 149 -15.46 19.30 -20.08
C ARG A 149 -15.76 20.61 -20.78
N THR A 150 -15.96 21.68 -20.02
CA THR A 150 -16.20 23.03 -20.58
C THR A 150 -14.96 23.52 -21.32
N PHE A 151 -13.76 23.42 -20.75
CA PHE A 151 -12.51 23.80 -21.41
C PHE A 151 -12.31 23.05 -22.72
N GLU A 152 -12.54 21.74 -22.70
CA GLU A 152 -12.43 20.88 -23.87
C GLU A 152 -13.48 21.25 -24.94
N SER A 153 -14.68 21.70 -24.53
CA SER A 153 -15.66 22.27 -25.45
C SER A 153 -15.20 23.60 -26.05
N LYS A 154 -14.65 24.51 -25.23
CA LYS A 154 -14.15 25.82 -25.70
C LYS A 154 -12.97 25.70 -26.63
N ARG A 155 -12.08 24.74 -26.37
CA ARG A 155 -10.98 24.37 -27.26
C ARG A 155 -11.50 23.99 -28.64
N ARG A 156 -12.52 23.11 -28.71
CA ARG A 156 -13.12 22.69 -29.99
C ARG A 156 -13.84 23.84 -30.71
N ASP A 157 -14.54 24.70 -29.98
CA ASP A 157 -15.19 25.87 -30.57
C ASP A 157 -14.15 26.81 -31.21
N PHE A 158 -13.05 27.08 -30.51
CA PHE A 158 -11.95 27.87 -31.08
C PHE A 158 -11.28 27.19 -32.29
N GLN A 159 -11.13 25.87 -32.29
CA GLN A 159 -10.64 25.15 -33.47
C GLN A 159 -11.55 25.34 -34.69
N ARG A 160 -12.87 25.27 -34.51
CA ARG A 160 -13.82 25.51 -35.61
C ARG A 160 -13.71 26.95 -36.12
N PHE A 161 -13.55 27.91 -35.22
CA PHE A 161 -13.30 29.31 -35.59
C PHE A 161 -12.04 29.44 -36.45
N LEU A 162 -10.91 28.85 -36.02
CA LEU A 162 -9.66 28.88 -36.79
C LEU A 162 -9.80 28.21 -38.17
N GLU A 163 -10.52 27.10 -38.27
CA GLU A 163 -10.78 26.41 -39.55
C GLU A 163 -11.59 27.31 -40.50
N ARG A 164 -12.61 28.03 -40.00
CA ARG A 164 -13.41 28.97 -40.79
C ARG A 164 -12.64 30.20 -41.21
N VAL A 165 -11.86 30.80 -40.31
CA VAL A 165 -11.00 31.95 -40.62
C VAL A 165 -9.96 31.60 -41.68
N LYS A 166 -9.34 30.41 -41.57
CA LYS A 166 -8.40 29.88 -42.57
C LYS A 166 -9.04 29.81 -43.95
N GLU A 167 -10.26 29.27 -44.05
CA GLU A 167 -10.97 29.16 -45.34
C GLU A 167 -11.31 30.54 -45.93
N LYS A 168 -11.78 31.48 -45.09
CA LYS A 168 -12.15 32.85 -45.50
C LYS A 168 -10.97 33.66 -46.05
N HIS A 169 -9.73 33.38 -45.60
CA HIS A 169 -8.52 34.14 -45.93
C HIS A 169 -7.52 33.41 -46.82
N LYS A 170 -7.93 32.40 -47.60
CA LYS A 170 -7.05 31.75 -48.59
C LYS A 170 -6.57 32.68 -49.71
N VAL A 171 -7.33 33.74 -50.01
CA VAL A 171 -7.01 34.69 -51.07
C VAL A 171 -6.29 35.89 -50.46
N ASN A 172 -5.02 36.08 -50.84
CA ASN A 172 -4.15 37.10 -50.27
C ASN A 172 -4.63 38.51 -50.65
N THR A 173 -5.09 39.30 -49.69
CA THR A 173 -5.50 40.71 -49.89
C THR A 173 -4.42 41.65 -49.38
N LYS A 174 -4.24 42.83 -50.03
CA LYS A 174 -3.19 43.79 -49.64
C LYS A 174 -3.41 44.43 -48.25
N ASP A 175 -4.63 44.41 -47.72
CA ASP A 175 -4.95 44.85 -46.35
C ASP A 175 -4.56 43.81 -45.27
N SER A 176 -3.85 42.74 -45.66
CA SER A 176 -3.54 41.59 -44.81
C SER A 176 -2.63 41.93 -43.62
N ASP A 177 -1.73 42.90 -43.68
CA ASP A 177 -0.70 43.06 -42.65
C ASP A 177 -1.25 43.56 -41.31
N GLN A 178 -2.14 44.57 -41.33
CA GLN A 178 -2.76 45.08 -40.09
C GLN A 178 -3.74 44.06 -39.52
N LEU A 179 -4.54 43.42 -40.37
CA LEU A 179 -5.47 42.37 -39.96
C LEU A 179 -4.73 41.16 -39.38
N LEU A 180 -3.61 40.75 -39.98
CA LEU A 180 -2.75 39.68 -39.48
C LEU A 180 -2.24 40.01 -38.07
N ARG A 181 -1.76 41.24 -37.83
CA ARG A 181 -1.31 41.65 -36.49
C ARG A 181 -2.44 41.55 -35.47
N GLN A 182 -3.65 42.03 -35.81
CA GLN A 182 -4.79 41.93 -34.91
C GLN A 182 -5.23 40.48 -34.69
N PHE A 183 -5.14 39.63 -35.71
CA PHE A 183 -5.48 38.21 -35.58
C PHE A 183 -4.46 37.45 -34.71
N LYS A 184 -3.16 37.71 -34.86
CA LYS A 184 -2.12 37.19 -33.97
C LYS A 184 -2.37 37.59 -32.52
N ARG A 185 -2.66 38.87 -32.29
CA ARG A 185 -3.00 39.42 -30.97
C ARG A 185 -4.22 38.73 -30.38
N PHE A 186 -5.28 38.55 -31.16
CA PHE A 186 -6.49 37.84 -30.74
C PHE A 186 -6.22 36.38 -30.35
N ALA A 187 -5.50 35.65 -31.21
CA ALA A 187 -5.13 34.26 -30.95
C ALA A 187 -4.23 34.13 -29.71
N SER A 188 -3.24 35.02 -29.56
CA SER A 188 -2.35 35.08 -28.40
C SER A 188 -3.15 35.31 -27.11
N ASN A 189 -4.08 36.27 -27.11
CA ASN A 189 -4.91 36.59 -25.95
C ASN A 189 -5.82 35.42 -25.56
N TRP A 190 -6.44 34.74 -26.54
CA TRP A 190 -7.21 33.52 -26.29
C TRP A 190 -6.35 32.41 -25.68
N LEU A 191 -5.18 32.15 -26.26
CA LEU A 191 -4.26 31.12 -25.79
C LEU A 191 -3.74 31.42 -24.39
N HIS A 192 -3.54 32.69 -24.05
CA HIS A 192 -3.14 33.10 -22.71
C HIS A 192 -4.23 32.80 -21.66
N VAL A 193 -5.51 33.04 -21.96
CA VAL A 193 -6.59 32.60 -21.06
C VAL A 193 -6.66 31.08 -20.97
N PHE A 194 -6.40 30.39 -22.08
CA PHE A 194 -6.41 28.92 -22.12
C PHE A 194 -5.24 28.29 -21.33
N GLU A 195 -4.13 29.01 -21.13
CA GLU A 195 -3.03 28.57 -20.25
C GLU A 195 -3.49 28.31 -18.81
N GLU A 196 -4.58 28.96 -18.39
CA GLU A 196 -5.16 28.80 -17.07
C GLU A 196 -5.97 27.51 -16.89
N CYS A 197 -6.27 26.79 -17.98
CA CYS A 197 -6.88 25.46 -17.96
C CYS A 197 -5.90 24.36 -17.49
N SER A 198 -4.98 24.70 -16.59
CA SER A 198 -3.99 23.82 -15.96
C SER A 198 -4.34 23.57 -14.50
N ILE A 199 -3.91 22.43 -13.96
CA ILE A 199 -3.96 22.11 -12.52
C ILE A 199 -3.01 22.99 -11.70
N ASP A 200 -2.06 23.67 -12.34
CA ASP A 200 -1.24 24.71 -11.68
C ASP A 200 -0.99 25.85 -12.66
N PRO A 201 -1.96 26.76 -12.85
CA PRO A 201 -1.88 27.80 -13.86
C PRO A 201 -0.79 28.84 -13.59
N ILE A 202 -0.21 28.85 -12.38
CA ILE A 202 0.82 29.82 -11.98
C ILE A 202 2.22 29.27 -12.29
N ASN A 203 2.54 28.07 -11.82
CA ASN A 203 3.89 27.53 -11.98
C ASN A 203 4.03 26.67 -13.24
N TYR A 204 2.94 26.03 -13.68
CA TYR A 204 2.90 25.13 -14.84
C TYR A 204 1.70 25.44 -15.73
N PRO A 205 1.63 26.66 -16.31
CA PRO A 205 0.56 27.03 -17.24
C PRO A 205 0.53 26.10 -18.47
N LYS A 206 -0.65 25.88 -19.01
CA LYS A 206 -0.87 25.00 -20.18
C LYS A 206 -0.50 25.71 -21.48
N LYS A 207 0.79 25.95 -21.70
CA LYS A 207 1.30 26.64 -22.90
C LYS A 207 1.10 25.77 -24.15
N VAL A 208 0.20 26.18 -25.03
CA VAL A 208 -0.08 25.47 -26.30
C VAL A 208 0.92 25.84 -27.38
N ILE A 209 1.29 27.12 -27.46
CA ILE A 209 2.16 27.71 -28.48
C ILE A 209 3.07 28.73 -27.79
N ALA A 210 4.35 28.80 -28.20
CA ALA A 210 5.21 29.87 -27.73
C ALA A 210 4.86 31.19 -28.44
N PRO A 211 4.87 32.35 -27.74
CA PRO A 211 4.54 33.64 -28.38
C PRO A 211 5.38 33.95 -29.63
N LYS A 212 6.65 33.54 -29.63
CA LYS A 212 7.55 33.72 -30.78
C LYS A 212 7.07 32.99 -32.04
N ASP A 213 6.57 31.76 -31.88
CA ASP A 213 6.10 30.96 -33.01
C ASP A 213 4.90 31.62 -33.71
N LEU A 214 4.05 32.34 -32.96
CA LEU A 214 2.95 33.14 -33.53
C LEU A 214 3.46 34.39 -34.26
N GLU A 215 4.49 35.04 -33.72
CA GLU A 215 5.10 36.22 -34.35
C GLU A 215 5.80 35.87 -35.67
N ASP A 216 6.34 34.67 -35.79
CA ASP A 216 7.02 34.19 -37.01
C ASP A 216 6.04 33.87 -38.16
N CYS A 217 4.74 33.73 -37.89
CA CYS A 217 3.75 33.48 -38.95
C CYS A 217 3.61 34.70 -39.89
N SER A 218 3.65 34.47 -41.20
CA SER A 218 3.58 35.51 -42.23
C SER A 218 2.16 35.75 -42.78
N SER A 219 1.20 34.88 -42.44
CA SER A 219 -0.18 34.98 -42.89
C SER A 219 -1.21 34.49 -41.85
N ILE A 220 -2.47 34.90 -42.01
CA ILE A 220 -3.58 34.46 -41.14
C ILE A 220 -3.76 32.94 -41.22
N GLY A 221 -3.58 32.36 -42.42
CA GLY A 221 -3.64 30.93 -42.64
C GLY A 221 -2.56 30.16 -41.86
N GLU A 222 -1.33 30.67 -41.84
CA GLU A 222 -0.23 30.08 -41.06
C GLU A 222 -0.49 30.14 -39.55
N VAL A 223 -1.01 31.26 -39.04
CA VAL A 223 -1.42 31.38 -37.63
C VAL A 223 -2.49 30.35 -37.30
N ALA A 224 -3.53 30.24 -38.14
CA ALA A 224 -4.61 29.30 -37.94
C ALA A 224 -4.14 27.84 -37.98
N ASP A 225 -3.27 27.49 -38.92
CA ASP A 225 -2.71 26.14 -39.05
C ASP A 225 -1.82 25.76 -37.88
N LEU A 226 -0.93 26.66 -37.45
CA LEU A 226 -0.09 26.45 -36.27
C LEU A 226 -0.97 26.22 -35.03
N CYS A 227 -1.96 27.08 -34.81
CA CYS A 227 -2.89 26.94 -33.68
C CYS A 227 -3.68 25.64 -33.73
N LEU A 228 -4.21 25.26 -34.90
CA LEU A 228 -4.98 24.03 -35.07
C LEU A 228 -4.14 22.79 -34.76
N ASP A 229 -2.94 22.69 -35.32
CA ASP A 229 -2.04 21.55 -35.09
C ASP A 229 -1.72 21.38 -33.60
N ARG A 230 -1.36 22.50 -32.93
CA ARG A 230 -0.98 22.47 -31.51
C ARG A 230 -2.18 22.22 -30.60
N LEU A 231 -3.33 22.82 -30.87
CA LEU A 231 -4.55 22.59 -30.09
C LEU A 231 -5.08 21.16 -30.26
N LYS A 232 -4.95 20.53 -31.44
CA LYS A 232 -5.38 19.14 -31.66
C LYS A 232 -4.56 18.15 -30.82
N LYS A 233 -3.29 18.46 -30.57
CA LYS A 233 -2.39 17.66 -29.73
C LYS A 233 -2.54 17.94 -28.22
N THR A 234 -3.16 19.07 -27.88
CA THR A 234 -3.28 19.52 -26.49
C THR A 234 -4.66 19.18 -25.93
N GLU A 235 -4.81 17.98 -25.40
CA GLU A 235 -6.03 17.59 -24.67
C GLU A 235 -6.05 18.19 -23.26
N VAL A 236 -7.25 18.60 -22.83
CA VAL A 236 -7.53 19.03 -21.46
C VAL A 236 -8.16 17.85 -20.72
N ARG A 237 -7.32 16.93 -20.24
CA ARG A 237 -7.73 15.70 -19.53
C ARG A 237 -6.94 15.46 -18.25
N PHE A 238 -6.77 16.46 -17.40
CA PHE A 238 -5.97 16.31 -16.18
C PHE A 238 -6.78 15.77 -14.98
N ILE A 239 -8.04 16.17 -14.80
CA ILE A 239 -8.89 15.67 -13.70
C ILE A 239 -9.30 14.23 -13.99
N SER A 240 -9.80 13.98 -15.20
CA SER A 240 -10.21 12.65 -15.63
C SER A 240 -9.09 11.63 -15.59
N THR A 241 -7.90 11.96 -16.12
CA THR A 241 -6.74 11.06 -16.10
C THR A 241 -6.26 10.77 -14.68
N GLN A 242 -6.11 11.78 -13.82
CA GLN A 242 -5.69 11.56 -12.43
C GLN A 242 -6.68 10.69 -11.67
N ARG A 243 -7.98 10.97 -11.80
CA ARG A 243 -9.05 10.19 -11.18
C ARG A 243 -9.01 8.72 -11.63
N ASP A 244 -8.82 8.48 -12.92
CA ASP A 244 -8.77 7.11 -13.45
C ASP A 244 -7.52 6.37 -12.94
N GLN A 245 -6.38 7.06 -12.79
CA GLN A 245 -5.18 6.52 -12.16
C GLN A 245 -5.40 6.18 -10.68
N ASP A 246 -5.97 7.10 -9.90
CA ASP A 246 -6.29 6.89 -8.48
C ASP A 246 -7.29 5.73 -8.30
N ALA A 247 -8.31 5.65 -9.17
CA ALA A 247 -9.27 4.56 -9.16
C ALA A 247 -8.65 3.20 -9.52
N GLN A 248 -7.71 3.15 -10.47
CA GLN A 248 -6.96 1.93 -10.78
C GLN A 248 -6.08 1.49 -9.61
N LEU A 249 -5.41 2.44 -8.96
CA LEU A 249 -4.59 2.20 -7.78
C LEU A 249 -5.44 1.64 -6.62
N LEU A 250 -6.58 2.26 -6.32
CA LEU A 250 -7.50 1.76 -5.29
C LEU A 250 -8.04 0.37 -5.61
N ARG A 251 -8.37 0.08 -6.87
CA ARG A 251 -8.77 -1.27 -7.29
C ARG A 251 -7.65 -2.29 -7.07
N LYS A 252 -6.40 -1.92 -7.38
CA LYS A 252 -5.23 -2.77 -7.13
C LYS A 252 -5.06 -3.03 -5.62
N ASN A 253 -5.08 -1.99 -4.79
CA ASN A 253 -4.95 -2.09 -3.34
C ASN A 253 -6.07 -2.93 -2.70
N LYS A 254 -7.32 -2.78 -3.17
CA LYS A 254 -8.45 -3.61 -2.74
C LYS A 254 -8.30 -5.07 -3.14
N ASN A 255 -7.82 -5.33 -4.35
CA ASN A 255 -7.59 -6.70 -4.83
C ASN A 255 -6.46 -7.38 -4.06
N GLU A 256 -5.39 -6.65 -3.74
CA GLU A 256 -4.29 -7.13 -2.90
C GLU A 256 -4.77 -7.45 -1.48
N TYR A 257 -5.54 -6.56 -0.87
CA TYR A 257 -6.18 -6.79 0.43
C TYR A 257 -7.13 -8.00 0.43
N ARG A 258 -7.96 -8.14 -0.61
CA ARG A 258 -8.81 -9.33 -0.78
C ARG A 258 -7.99 -10.60 -0.91
N ARG A 259 -6.86 -10.57 -1.62
CA ARG A 259 -5.95 -11.73 -1.73
C ARG A 259 -5.37 -12.13 -0.38
N MET A 260 -4.91 -11.17 0.42
CA MET A 260 -4.36 -11.46 1.75
C MET A 260 -5.41 -12.04 2.70
N THR A 261 -6.60 -11.45 2.73
CA THR A 261 -7.72 -11.94 3.56
C THR A 261 -8.28 -13.28 3.09
N GLN A 262 -8.27 -13.56 1.77
CA GLN A 262 -8.63 -14.88 1.24
C GLN A 262 -7.57 -15.95 1.51
N ALA A 263 -6.28 -15.60 1.40
CA ALA A 263 -5.20 -16.52 1.76
C ALA A 263 -5.33 -16.97 3.22
N GLU A 264 -5.65 -16.05 4.13
CA GLU A 264 -5.93 -16.39 5.53
C GLU A 264 -7.14 -17.34 5.68
N ARG A 265 -8.23 -17.09 4.96
CA ARG A 265 -9.39 -18.01 4.99
C ARG A 265 -9.04 -19.39 4.49
N HIS A 266 -8.21 -19.50 3.45
CA HIS A 266 -7.72 -20.80 2.98
C HIS A 266 -6.83 -21.50 4.00
N SER A 267 -5.93 -20.78 4.68
CA SER A 267 -5.14 -21.35 5.77
C SER A 267 -6.04 -21.87 6.90
N ARG A 268 -7.05 -21.11 7.32
CA ARG A 268 -8.03 -21.55 8.33
C ARG A 268 -8.92 -22.70 7.85
N LEU A 269 -9.26 -22.77 6.57
CA LEU A 269 -10.04 -23.88 6.00
C LEU A 269 -9.23 -25.18 5.89
N LEU A 270 -7.91 -25.10 5.72
CA LEU A 270 -7.04 -26.28 5.79
C LEU A 270 -6.89 -26.81 7.23
N GLU A 271 -7.05 -25.95 8.23
CA GLU A 271 -7.16 -26.36 9.64
C GLU A 271 -8.53 -27.00 9.97
N LEU A 272 -9.56 -26.68 9.18
CA LEU A 272 -10.86 -27.32 9.33
C LEU A 272 -10.80 -28.72 8.68
N PRO A 273 -11.22 -29.78 9.40
CA PRO A 273 -11.22 -31.13 8.85
C PRO A 273 -12.05 -31.14 7.57
N ALA A 274 -11.44 -31.62 6.47
CA ALA A 274 -12.06 -31.63 5.14
C ALA A 274 -13.51 -32.13 5.24
N PRO A 275 -14.49 -31.41 4.68
CA PRO A 275 -15.87 -31.88 4.67
C PRO A 275 -15.86 -33.25 4.00
N ALA A 276 -16.28 -34.26 4.75
CA ALA A 276 -16.30 -35.65 4.31
C ALA A 276 -17.06 -35.72 2.99
N ALA A 277 -16.32 -35.78 1.88
CA ALA A 277 -16.89 -36.01 0.58
C ALA A 277 -17.64 -37.33 0.66
N SER A 278 -18.94 -37.24 0.40
CA SER A 278 -19.95 -38.29 0.46
C SER A 278 -19.46 -39.63 -0.08
N SER A 279 -18.93 -40.47 0.81
CA SER A 279 -18.89 -41.92 0.63
C SER A 279 -19.60 -42.56 1.83
N SER A 280 -20.89 -42.82 1.63
CA SER A 280 -21.69 -43.89 2.26
C SER A 280 -21.43 -44.23 3.75
N ASN A 281 -22.35 -43.74 4.60
CA ASN A 281 -22.94 -44.42 5.77
C ASN A 281 -22.03 -45.21 6.72
N LEU A 282 -21.11 -44.54 7.43
CA LEU A 282 -20.57 -45.07 8.68
C LEU A 282 -20.85 -44.11 9.85
N PRO A 283 -21.13 -44.62 11.07
CA PRO A 283 -21.70 -43.84 12.16
C PRO A 283 -20.72 -42.78 12.68
N ALA A 284 -21.28 -41.59 12.89
CA ALA A 284 -20.64 -40.39 13.41
C ALA A 284 -20.04 -40.61 14.83
N GLY A 285 -18.75 -40.88 14.88
CA GLY A 285 -17.90 -40.78 16.07
C GLY A 285 -16.73 -39.85 15.81
N SER A 286 -16.98 -38.54 15.89
CA SER A 286 -16.02 -37.47 15.58
C SER A 286 -14.88 -37.37 16.61
N ARG A 287 -13.84 -38.20 16.46
CA ARG A 287 -12.56 -37.94 17.13
C ARG A 287 -11.81 -36.86 16.36
N ARG A 288 -11.82 -35.63 16.90
CA ARG A 288 -10.88 -34.55 16.53
C ARG A 288 -9.46 -35.06 16.76
N LYS A 289 -8.81 -35.59 15.72
CA LYS A 289 -7.40 -35.91 15.78
C LYS A 289 -6.62 -34.61 15.68
N ARG A 290 -6.21 -34.05 16.83
CA ARG A 290 -5.11 -33.07 16.94
C ARG A 290 -3.79 -33.77 16.61
N GLY A 291 -3.65 -34.22 15.36
CA GLY A 291 -2.42 -34.81 14.87
C GLY A 291 -1.52 -33.72 14.29
N MET A 292 -0.20 -33.92 14.39
CA MET A 292 0.80 -33.12 13.70
C MET A 292 0.46 -33.04 12.20
N SER A 293 0.05 -31.88 11.70
CA SER A 293 -0.34 -31.71 10.29
C SER A 293 0.86 -31.78 9.36
N TRP A 294 2.05 -31.44 9.87
CA TRP A 294 3.30 -31.45 9.13
C TRP A 294 3.85 -32.85 8.82
N ILE A 295 3.34 -33.93 9.44
CA ILE A 295 3.74 -35.30 9.14
C ILE A 295 2.52 -36.16 8.85
N GLN A 296 2.53 -36.83 7.69
CA GLN A 296 1.48 -37.77 7.33
C GLN A 296 2.11 -39.08 6.89
N LEU A 297 1.74 -40.16 7.58
CA LEU A 297 2.12 -41.52 7.23
C LEU A 297 1.01 -42.12 6.36
N GLY A 298 1.40 -42.68 5.22
CA GLY A 298 0.49 -43.21 4.20
C GLY A 298 0.38 -42.27 2.98
N GLY A 299 0.66 -42.83 1.81
CA GLY A 299 0.59 -42.12 0.54
C GLY A 299 1.11 -42.98 -0.62
N PRO A 300 0.84 -42.60 -1.88
CA PRO A 300 1.41 -43.27 -3.04
C PRO A 300 2.95 -43.23 -3.00
N ARG A 301 3.60 -44.32 -3.42
CA ARG A 301 5.06 -44.48 -3.45
C ARG A 301 5.70 -43.57 -4.52
N GLN A 302 5.78 -42.28 -4.25
CA GLN A 302 6.42 -41.29 -5.11
C GLN A 302 7.40 -40.45 -4.28
N PHE A 303 8.64 -40.34 -4.76
CA PHE A 303 9.64 -39.45 -4.20
C PHE A 303 9.69 -38.18 -5.04
N TYR A 304 9.25 -37.06 -4.47
CA TYR A 304 9.46 -35.75 -5.06
C TYR A 304 9.45 -34.68 -3.97
N VAL A 305 10.13 -33.57 -4.25
CA VAL A 305 10.08 -32.36 -3.44
C VAL A 305 9.21 -31.36 -4.18
N ARG A 306 8.10 -30.97 -3.57
CA ARG A 306 7.25 -29.90 -4.10
C ARG A 306 7.70 -28.59 -3.46
N SER A 307 8.37 -27.75 -4.25
CA SER A 307 8.63 -26.37 -3.86
C SER A 307 7.59 -25.44 -4.49
N PRO A 308 7.05 -24.45 -3.75
CA PRO A 308 6.38 -23.32 -4.38
C PRO A 308 7.31 -22.63 -5.40
N PRO A 309 6.76 -21.93 -6.41
CA PRO A 309 7.54 -21.35 -7.51
C PRO A 309 8.54 -20.27 -7.05
N THR A 310 8.36 -19.72 -5.86
CA THR A 310 9.27 -18.75 -5.23
C THR A 310 10.33 -19.49 -4.39
N LYS A 311 11.62 -19.25 -4.69
CA LYS A 311 12.76 -20.01 -4.10
C LYS A 311 12.82 -19.96 -2.56
N ASP A 312 12.30 -18.90 -1.96
CA ASP A 312 12.43 -18.63 -0.51
C ASP A 312 11.12 -18.81 0.28
N THR A 313 10.07 -19.35 -0.34
CA THR A 313 8.79 -19.56 0.35
C THR A 313 8.67 -20.97 0.93
N TYR A 314 8.21 -21.01 2.18
CA TYR A 314 7.67 -22.19 2.85
C TYR A 314 6.13 -22.14 2.78
N PRO A 315 5.41 -23.27 2.93
CA PRO A 315 5.89 -24.62 3.25
C PRO A 315 6.53 -25.37 2.08
N LYS A 316 7.42 -26.32 2.38
CA LYS A 316 8.03 -27.25 1.41
C LYS A 316 7.58 -28.68 1.70
N GLU A 317 6.99 -29.36 0.71
CA GLU A 317 6.51 -30.74 0.88
C GLU A 317 7.59 -31.73 0.39
N ILE A 318 8.01 -32.63 1.28
CA ILE A 318 8.98 -33.69 1.00
C ILE A 318 8.25 -35.02 1.12
N ARG A 319 8.08 -35.74 0.01
CA ARG A 319 7.49 -37.08 0.01
C ARG A 319 8.56 -38.17 0.01
N PHE A 320 8.42 -39.14 0.90
CA PHE A 320 9.21 -40.37 0.93
C PHE A 320 8.27 -41.57 0.86
N GLY A 321 8.71 -42.72 0.35
CA GLY A 321 7.82 -43.80 -0.11
C GLY A 321 6.69 -44.29 0.83
N CYS A 322 6.74 -44.02 2.14
CA CYS A 322 5.70 -44.35 3.12
C CYS A 322 5.00 -43.14 3.79
N GLY A 323 5.33 -41.90 3.44
CA GLY A 323 4.75 -40.72 4.05
C GLY A 323 5.23 -39.41 3.43
N HIS A 324 4.78 -38.29 3.98
CA HIS A 324 5.34 -36.99 3.62
C HIS A 324 5.50 -36.11 4.84
N VAL A 325 6.51 -35.24 4.76
CA VAL A 325 6.84 -34.23 5.74
C VAL A 325 6.72 -32.87 5.07
N VAL A 326 5.97 -31.98 5.70
CA VAL A 326 5.81 -30.59 5.30
C VAL A 326 6.70 -29.73 6.17
N VAL A 327 7.74 -29.17 5.58
CA VAL A 327 8.63 -28.23 6.26
C VAL A 327 7.94 -26.87 6.28
N LEU A 328 7.42 -26.45 7.44
CA LEU A 328 6.65 -25.22 7.62
C LEU A 328 7.51 -23.95 7.60
N SER A 329 8.76 -24.02 8.06
CA SER A 329 9.69 -22.90 8.05
C SER A 329 11.15 -23.36 8.11
N LEU A 330 12.09 -22.42 8.00
CA LEU A 330 13.53 -22.72 8.12
C LEU A 330 13.88 -23.24 9.53
N GLU A 331 13.23 -22.71 10.58
CA GLU A 331 13.43 -23.19 11.95
C GLU A 331 12.89 -24.62 12.13
N HIS A 332 11.76 -24.95 11.49
CA HIS A 332 11.27 -26.33 11.46
C HIS A 332 12.29 -27.29 10.84
N ALA A 333 12.91 -26.87 9.72
CA ALA A 333 13.93 -27.66 9.05
C ALA A 333 15.13 -27.92 9.97
N LYS A 334 15.59 -26.90 10.73
CA LYS A 334 16.69 -27.04 11.70
C LYS A 334 16.33 -28.02 12.81
N LEU A 335 15.10 -27.97 13.35
CA LEU A 335 14.64 -28.93 14.36
C LEU A 335 14.58 -30.36 13.83
N LEU A 336 14.08 -30.56 12.61
CA LEU A 336 14.06 -31.87 11.95
C LEU A 336 15.47 -32.42 11.75
N VAL A 337 16.41 -31.57 11.30
CA VAL A 337 17.84 -31.94 11.17
C VAL A 337 18.44 -32.25 12.54
N GLY A 338 18.09 -31.49 13.58
CA GLY A 338 18.51 -31.73 14.96
C GLY A 338 18.09 -33.11 15.44
N VAL A 339 16.82 -33.49 15.30
CA VAL A 339 16.32 -34.83 15.65
C VAL A 339 17.09 -35.93 14.92
N VAL A 340 17.30 -35.79 13.61
CA VAL A 340 18.08 -36.78 12.84
C VAL A 340 19.52 -36.87 13.34
N ALA A 341 20.16 -35.75 13.64
CA ALA A 341 21.52 -35.71 14.19
C ALA A 341 21.60 -36.36 15.58
N GLY A 342 20.62 -36.11 16.45
CA GLY A 342 20.52 -36.73 17.77
C GLY A 342 20.40 -38.25 17.71
N PHE A 343 19.57 -38.79 16.81
CA PHE A 343 19.50 -40.24 16.56
C PHE A 343 20.84 -40.82 16.09
N VAL A 344 21.57 -40.14 15.20
CA VAL A 344 22.88 -40.61 14.73
C VAL A 344 23.89 -40.65 15.89
N LEU A 345 23.93 -39.61 16.73
CA LEU A 345 24.79 -39.56 17.92
C LEU A 345 24.45 -40.68 18.92
N MET A 346 23.17 -40.90 19.18
CA MET A 346 22.71 -41.97 20.07
C MET A 346 23.09 -43.37 19.54
N MET A 347 22.94 -43.62 18.24
CA MET A 347 23.36 -44.89 17.63
C MET A 347 24.87 -45.09 17.72
N TYR A 348 25.65 -44.02 17.56
CA TYR A 348 27.10 -44.05 17.73
C TYR A 348 27.49 -44.42 19.16
N ASP A 349 26.82 -43.86 20.17
CA ASP A 349 27.08 -44.18 21.58
C ASP A 349 26.67 -45.60 21.97
N ILE A 350 25.56 -46.10 21.43
CA ILE A 350 25.16 -47.50 21.60
C ILE A 350 26.19 -48.44 20.97
N PHE A 351 26.73 -48.09 19.80
CA PHE A 351 27.78 -48.87 19.15
C PHE A 351 29.07 -48.92 19.98
N ILE A 352 29.49 -47.78 20.56
CA ILE A 352 30.63 -47.75 21.48
C ILE A 352 30.34 -48.59 22.73
N MET A 353 29.13 -48.49 23.30
CA MET A 353 28.71 -49.28 24.45
C MET A 353 28.79 -50.79 24.18
N ALA A 354 28.46 -51.22 22.96
CA ALA A 354 28.48 -52.62 22.57
C ALA A 354 29.90 -53.16 22.31
N THR A 355 30.88 -52.29 22.10
CA THR A 355 32.25 -52.66 21.69
C THR A 355 33.31 -52.43 22.77
N ALA A 356 33.03 -51.62 23.79
CA ALA A 356 33.97 -51.31 24.86
C ALA A 356 33.70 -52.13 26.13
N ASP A 357 34.68 -52.93 26.57
CA ASP A 357 34.59 -53.79 27.78
C ASP A 357 34.68 -53.00 29.11
N SER A 358 35.09 -51.73 29.09
CA SER A 358 35.23 -50.88 30.28
C SER A 358 34.55 -49.53 30.09
N GLY A 359 33.67 -49.15 31.01
CA GLY A 359 33.00 -47.83 31.01
C GLY A 359 31.49 -47.83 30.75
N ALA A 360 30.81 -48.98 30.82
CA ALA A 360 29.39 -49.13 30.52
C ALA A 360 28.48 -48.10 31.23
N LEU A 361 28.75 -47.78 32.50
CA LEU A 361 27.95 -46.80 33.26
C LEU A 361 28.06 -45.38 32.66
N ALA A 362 29.25 -44.94 32.27
CA ALA A 362 29.47 -43.58 31.76
C ALA A 362 28.81 -43.38 30.40
N VAL A 363 28.84 -44.41 29.55
CA VAL A 363 28.16 -44.42 28.24
C VAL A 363 26.65 -44.52 28.43
N PHE A 364 26.17 -45.34 29.38
CA PHE A 364 24.75 -45.43 29.70
C PHE A 364 24.14 -44.09 30.12
N VAL A 365 24.85 -43.33 30.98
CA VAL A 365 24.40 -41.99 31.39
C VAL A 365 24.33 -41.04 30.19
N SER A 366 25.35 -41.01 29.32
CA SER A 366 25.35 -40.15 28.12
C SER A 366 24.22 -40.51 27.15
N VAL A 367 23.97 -41.81 26.94
CA VAL A 367 22.81 -42.29 26.15
C VAL A 367 21.49 -41.85 26.79
N ALA A 368 21.35 -41.93 28.12
CA ALA A 368 20.15 -41.49 28.82
C ALA A 368 19.92 -39.97 28.67
N ASP A 369 20.98 -39.16 28.77
CA ASP A 369 20.90 -37.71 28.58
C ASP A 369 20.52 -37.34 27.14
N LEU A 370 21.10 -38.04 26.14
CA LEU A 370 20.71 -37.88 24.73
C LEU A 370 19.25 -38.27 24.48
N ILE A 371 18.74 -39.32 25.12
CA ILE A 371 17.31 -39.68 25.02
C ILE A 371 16.42 -38.56 25.56
N VAL A 372 16.78 -37.95 26.69
CA VAL A 372 16.01 -36.83 27.26
C VAL A 372 16.05 -35.62 26.33
N ALA A 373 17.21 -35.29 25.76
CA ALA A 373 17.36 -34.22 24.77
C ALA A 373 16.51 -34.49 23.53
N GLU A 374 16.52 -35.71 23.02
CA GLU A 374 15.77 -36.14 21.84
C GLU A 374 14.26 -36.06 22.07
N VAL A 375 13.78 -36.54 23.23
CA VAL A 375 12.36 -36.40 23.63
C VAL A 375 11.96 -34.92 23.69
N CYS A 376 12.84 -34.05 24.20
CA CYS A 376 12.60 -32.61 24.23
C CYS A 376 12.48 -32.02 22.81
N LEU A 377 13.38 -32.37 21.89
CA LEU A 377 13.31 -31.94 20.49
C LEU A 377 12.04 -32.44 19.80
N ILE A 378 11.66 -33.71 20.02
CA ILE A 378 10.43 -34.29 19.47
C ILE A 378 9.20 -33.56 20.00
N VAL A 379 9.14 -33.26 21.29
CA VAL A 379 8.03 -32.51 21.88
C VAL A 379 7.96 -31.08 21.32
N MET A 380 9.10 -30.43 21.09
CA MET A 380 9.14 -29.16 20.37
C MET A 380 8.63 -29.27 18.94
N LEU A 381 9.02 -30.29 18.19
CA LEU A 381 8.50 -30.56 16.85
C LEU A 381 6.99 -30.80 16.85
N MET A 382 6.49 -31.56 17.84
CA MET A 382 5.06 -31.79 18.01
C MET A 382 4.28 -30.49 18.27
N ARG A 383 4.90 -29.53 18.96
CA ARG A 383 4.31 -28.21 19.28
C ARG A 383 4.73 -27.10 18.33
N PHE A 384 5.48 -27.43 17.28
CA PHE A 384 6.06 -26.45 16.39
C PHE A 384 4.98 -25.62 15.69
N GLU A 385 3.86 -26.24 15.32
CA GLU A 385 2.72 -25.55 14.69
C GLU A 385 2.17 -24.41 15.55
N GLU A 386 2.05 -24.63 16.86
CA GLU A 386 1.55 -23.61 17.79
C GLU A 386 2.54 -22.43 17.92
N LEU A 387 3.85 -22.73 17.91
CA LEU A 387 4.91 -21.72 18.00
C LEU A 387 5.07 -20.92 16.70
N ASP A 388 5.02 -21.59 15.54
CA ASP A 388 5.16 -20.97 14.23
C ASP A 388 3.97 -20.07 13.90
N LEU A 389 2.76 -20.42 14.35
CA LEU A 389 1.56 -19.60 14.17
C LEU A 389 1.73 -18.18 14.72
N ILE A 390 2.39 -18.01 15.85
CA ILE A 390 2.60 -16.69 16.45
C ILE A 390 3.60 -15.87 15.64
N GLN A 391 4.71 -16.49 15.24
CA GLN A 391 5.68 -15.81 14.37
C GLN A 391 5.05 -15.43 13.03
N GLN A 392 4.18 -16.28 12.47
CA GLN A 392 3.43 -15.97 11.28
C GLN A 392 2.51 -14.77 11.50
N LEU A 393 1.74 -14.74 12.60
CA LEU A 393 0.89 -13.60 12.93
C LEU A 393 1.70 -12.30 13.09
N GLU A 394 2.87 -12.34 13.74
CA GLU A 394 3.74 -11.17 13.89
C GLU A 394 4.27 -10.67 12.52
N ARG A 395 4.65 -11.58 11.62
CA ARG A 395 5.04 -11.22 10.25
C ARG A 395 3.88 -10.61 9.48
N GLU A 396 2.68 -11.18 9.60
CA GLU A 396 1.47 -10.67 8.97
C GLU A 396 1.08 -9.29 9.49
N VAL A 397 1.19 -9.05 10.82
CA VAL A 397 0.98 -7.72 11.43
C VAL A 397 1.97 -6.71 10.87
N LYS A 398 3.26 -7.07 10.82
CA LYS A 398 4.32 -6.18 10.30
C LYS A 398 4.09 -5.83 8.82
N GLU A 399 3.71 -6.80 8.00
CA GLU A 399 3.44 -6.56 6.59
C GLU A 399 2.17 -5.70 6.39
N LEU A 400 1.12 -5.96 7.15
CA LEU A 400 -0.11 -5.17 7.11
C LEU A 400 0.13 -3.73 7.59
N ALA A 401 0.99 -3.54 8.60
CA ALA A 401 1.39 -2.22 9.08
C ALA A 401 2.14 -1.43 7.99
N ARG A 402 3.07 -2.07 7.27
CA ARG A 402 3.80 -1.47 6.14
C ARG A 402 2.85 -1.05 5.01
N GLN A 403 1.86 -1.89 4.68
CA GLN A 403 0.84 -1.56 3.68
C GLN A 403 -0.09 -0.44 4.14
N ASN A 404 -0.46 -0.41 5.42
CA ASN A 404 -1.27 0.65 6.00
C ASN A 404 -0.54 2.00 5.94
N GLU A 405 0.75 2.04 6.25
CA GLU A 405 1.60 3.23 6.10
C GLU A 405 1.64 3.70 4.63
N GLN A 406 1.83 2.76 3.68
CA GLN A 406 1.83 3.08 2.25
C GLN A 406 0.50 3.67 1.78
N VAL A 407 -0.63 3.09 2.19
CA VAL A 407 -1.97 3.62 1.87
C VAL A 407 -2.25 4.95 2.58
N GLY A 408 -1.75 5.13 3.80
CA GLY A 408 -1.80 6.40 4.51
C GLY A 408 -1.12 7.53 3.73
N LYS A 409 0.11 7.30 3.25
CA LYS A 409 0.83 8.24 2.39
C LYS A 409 0.06 8.53 1.08
N GLN A 410 -0.49 7.50 0.45
CA GLN A 410 -1.31 7.68 -0.76
C GLN A 410 -2.56 8.53 -0.49
N ARG A 411 -3.22 8.36 0.65
CA ARG A 411 -4.37 9.19 1.05
C ARG A 411 -3.96 10.65 1.24
N GLU A 412 -2.81 10.93 1.85
CA GLU A 412 -2.29 12.28 2.01
C GLU A 412 -2.03 12.95 0.65
N ASP A 413 -1.33 12.26 -0.25
CA ASP A 413 -1.04 12.75 -1.60
C ASP A 413 -2.33 13.04 -2.38
N MET A 414 -3.30 12.12 -2.32
CA MET A 414 -4.59 12.25 -2.98
C MET A 414 -5.40 13.41 -2.38
N THR A 415 -5.43 13.55 -1.05
CA THR A 415 -6.09 14.66 -0.35
C THR A 415 -5.48 16.00 -0.75
N LYS A 416 -4.15 16.10 -0.80
CA LYS A 416 -3.44 17.31 -1.23
C LYS A 416 -3.78 17.67 -2.67
N PHE A 417 -3.77 16.69 -3.58
CA PHE A 417 -4.14 16.91 -4.98
C PHE A 417 -5.58 17.42 -5.11
N TRP A 418 -6.55 16.74 -4.51
CA TRP A 418 -7.97 17.10 -4.65
C TRP A 418 -8.32 18.40 -3.92
N SER A 419 -7.65 18.70 -2.80
CA SER A 419 -7.77 20.00 -2.15
C SER A 419 -7.28 21.12 -3.07
N ASN A 420 -6.12 20.95 -3.71
CA ASN A 420 -5.60 21.92 -4.69
C ASN A 420 -6.54 22.06 -5.90
N ALA A 421 -7.09 20.95 -6.41
CA ALA A 421 -8.05 20.98 -7.53
C ALA A 421 -9.35 21.71 -7.14
N GLN A 422 -9.81 21.54 -5.90
CA GLN A 422 -10.97 22.25 -5.37
C GLN A 422 -10.71 23.75 -5.27
N GLN A 423 -9.53 24.17 -4.82
CA GLN A 423 -9.15 25.59 -4.77
C GLN A 423 -9.17 26.26 -6.16
N LEU A 424 -8.86 25.51 -7.22
CA LEU A 424 -8.90 26.02 -8.60
C LEU A 424 -10.31 26.11 -9.16
N THR A 425 -11.26 25.40 -8.57
CA THR A 425 -12.63 25.35 -9.07
C THR A 425 -13.27 26.73 -9.05
N GLU A 426 -13.03 27.54 -8.02
CA GLU A 426 -13.50 28.93 -7.97
C GLU A 426 -12.85 29.80 -9.05
N LEU A 427 -11.53 29.68 -9.21
CA LEU A 427 -10.77 30.40 -10.23
C LEU A 427 -11.32 30.07 -11.62
N TRP A 428 -11.54 28.79 -11.93
CA TRP A 428 -12.09 28.38 -13.20
C TRP A 428 -13.53 28.84 -13.39
N LEU A 429 -14.38 28.66 -12.38
CA LEU A 429 -15.81 28.99 -12.46
C LEU A 429 -16.06 30.49 -12.64
N TYR A 430 -15.29 31.32 -11.96
CA TYR A 430 -15.56 32.76 -11.88
C TYR A 430 -14.60 33.61 -12.72
N ARG A 431 -13.45 33.07 -13.15
CA ARG A 431 -12.46 33.80 -13.94
C ARG A 431 -12.27 33.17 -15.32
N THR A 432 -11.84 31.92 -15.40
CA THR A 432 -11.39 31.31 -16.66
C THR A 432 -12.55 30.97 -17.60
N VAL A 433 -13.58 30.26 -17.11
CA VAL A 433 -14.72 29.85 -17.93
C VAL A 433 -15.50 31.05 -18.49
N PRO A 434 -15.89 32.07 -17.68
CA PRO A 434 -16.60 33.24 -18.20
C PRO A 434 -15.81 33.99 -19.28
N ARG A 435 -14.48 34.07 -19.15
CA ARG A 435 -13.64 34.66 -20.20
C ARG A 435 -13.66 33.81 -21.46
N LEU A 436 -13.47 32.50 -21.37
CA LEU A 436 -13.57 31.62 -22.54
C LEU A 436 -14.96 31.65 -23.20
N ASP A 437 -16.03 31.86 -22.42
CA ASP A 437 -17.38 32.14 -22.92
C ASP A 437 -17.42 33.48 -23.68
N LEU A 438 -16.86 34.55 -23.11
CA LEU A 438 -16.75 35.86 -23.75
C LEU A 438 -15.97 35.80 -25.07
N TYR A 439 -14.78 35.19 -25.08
CA TYR A 439 -13.97 35.03 -26.29
C TYR A 439 -14.70 34.24 -27.38
N LYS A 440 -15.50 33.23 -26.99
CA LYS A 440 -16.34 32.50 -27.94
C LYS A 440 -17.35 33.43 -28.58
N GLU A 441 -18.02 34.26 -27.79
CA GLU A 441 -19.03 35.14 -28.38
C GLU A 441 -18.38 36.22 -29.25
N VAL A 442 -17.28 36.84 -28.80
CA VAL A 442 -16.50 37.79 -29.60
C VAL A 442 -16.11 37.17 -30.95
N HIS A 443 -15.61 35.94 -30.98
CA HIS A 443 -15.22 35.34 -32.25
C HIS A 443 -16.39 35.00 -33.17
N ASN A 444 -17.59 34.71 -32.63
CA ASN A 444 -18.78 34.47 -33.45
C ASN A 444 -19.17 35.78 -34.15
N GLN A 445 -19.17 36.88 -33.41
CA GLN A 445 -19.49 38.21 -33.94
C GLN A 445 -18.45 38.72 -34.95
N LEU A 446 -17.16 38.42 -34.72
CA LEU A 446 -16.09 38.74 -35.68
C LEU A 446 -16.20 37.92 -36.97
N GLU A 447 -16.69 36.67 -36.92
CA GLU A 447 -16.92 35.88 -38.13
C GLU A 447 -18.00 36.49 -39.03
N ASP A 448 -19.07 36.98 -38.40
CA ASP A 448 -20.24 37.59 -39.05
C ASP A 448 -19.99 39.03 -39.51
N SER A 449 -18.92 39.67 -39.02
CA SER A 449 -18.53 41.03 -39.42
C SER A 449 -18.15 41.11 -40.91
N GLY A 450 -18.58 42.20 -41.55
CA GLY A 450 -18.22 42.54 -42.92
C GLY A 450 -16.70 42.74 -43.06
N LYS A 451 -16.16 42.54 -44.28
CA LYS A 451 -14.71 42.69 -44.53
C LYS A 451 -14.18 44.09 -44.21
N GLU A 452 -15.01 45.11 -44.42
CA GLU A 452 -14.66 46.52 -44.21
C GLU A 452 -14.54 46.85 -42.71
N ASP A 453 -15.42 46.29 -41.88
CA ASP A 453 -15.47 46.57 -40.44
C ASP A 453 -14.60 45.61 -39.61
N LEU A 454 -14.25 44.44 -40.15
CA LEU A 454 -13.54 43.37 -39.44
C LEU A 454 -12.26 43.86 -38.74
N LEU A 455 -11.48 44.72 -39.40
CA LEU A 455 -10.25 45.26 -38.82
C LEU A 455 -10.53 46.12 -37.58
N ASN A 456 -11.51 47.04 -37.69
CA ASN A 456 -11.89 47.94 -36.60
C ASN A 456 -12.50 47.15 -35.43
N HIS A 457 -13.42 46.23 -35.72
CA HIS A 457 -14.04 45.34 -34.73
C HIS A 457 -13.01 44.48 -34.01
N MET A 458 -12.06 43.87 -34.74
CA MET A 458 -11.03 43.03 -34.13
C MET A 458 -10.04 43.85 -33.29
N ALA A 459 -9.66 45.05 -33.75
CA ALA A 459 -8.79 45.95 -33.00
C ALA A 459 -9.46 46.43 -31.70
N GLY A 460 -10.74 46.82 -31.77
CA GLY A 460 -11.55 47.20 -30.61
C GLY A 460 -11.71 46.05 -29.62
N ALA A 461 -12.05 44.85 -30.11
CA ALA A 461 -12.17 43.66 -29.28
C ALA A 461 -10.88 43.30 -28.56
N ASN A 462 -9.74 43.29 -29.26
CA ASN A 462 -8.43 43.03 -28.65
C ASN A 462 -8.12 44.03 -27.54
N GLN A 463 -8.40 45.32 -27.77
CA GLN A 463 -8.13 46.36 -26.78
C GLN A 463 -8.96 46.15 -25.51
N GLN A 464 -10.27 45.96 -25.65
CA GLN A 464 -11.17 45.79 -24.51
C GLN A 464 -10.91 44.48 -23.75
N LEU A 465 -10.58 43.39 -24.46
CA LEU A 465 -10.21 42.12 -23.83
C LEU A 465 -8.90 42.25 -23.01
N GLU A 466 -7.91 43.00 -23.49
CA GLU A 466 -6.68 43.24 -22.74
C GLU A 466 -6.89 44.15 -21.52
N ASP A 467 -7.72 45.17 -21.66
CA ASP A 467 -8.06 46.04 -20.54
C ASP A 467 -8.84 45.28 -19.47
N LEU A 468 -9.71 44.34 -19.89
CA LEU A 468 -10.31 43.35 -18.98
C LEU A 468 -9.22 42.55 -18.28
N GLU A 469 -8.27 41.93 -18.98
CA GLU A 469 -7.22 41.11 -18.37
C GLU A 469 -6.39 41.89 -17.34
N ARG A 470 -6.02 43.13 -17.65
CA ARG A 470 -5.29 44.00 -16.71
C ARG A 470 -6.10 44.29 -15.45
N SER A 471 -7.41 44.47 -15.59
CA SER A 471 -8.31 44.80 -14.48
C SER A 471 -8.63 43.61 -13.56
N LEU A 472 -8.46 42.37 -14.02
CA LEU A 472 -8.72 41.17 -13.22
C LEU A 472 -7.62 40.86 -12.19
N GLY A 473 -6.47 41.54 -12.26
CA GLY A 473 -5.34 41.29 -11.34
C GLY A 473 -4.64 39.94 -11.58
N GLN A 474 -3.72 39.58 -10.67
CA GLN A 474 -2.88 38.39 -10.84
C GLN A 474 -3.64 37.10 -10.51
N LEU A 475 -3.26 35.99 -11.16
CA LEU A 475 -3.86 34.68 -10.90
C LEU A 475 -3.74 34.20 -9.45
N LYS A 476 -2.69 34.62 -8.73
CA LYS A 476 -2.46 34.26 -7.34
C LYS A 476 -3.58 34.77 -6.42
N ASP A 477 -4.12 35.95 -6.71
CA ASP A 477 -5.15 36.60 -5.89
C ASP A 477 -6.52 35.91 -5.99
N TRP A 478 -6.69 35.06 -7.01
CA TRP A 478 -7.93 34.33 -7.29
C TRP A 478 -7.99 32.94 -6.64
N LYS A 479 -6.89 32.44 -6.07
CA LYS A 479 -6.90 31.19 -5.29
C LYS A 479 -7.66 31.37 -3.96
N GLN A 480 -7.98 30.26 -3.29
CA GLN A 480 -8.74 30.29 -2.04
C GLN A 480 -8.05 31.08 -0.92
N ASP A 481 -6.70 31.05 -0.90
CA ASP A 481 -5.86 31.83 0.02
C ASP A 481 -5.53 33.24 -0.51
N GLY A 482 -6.21 33.65 -1.59
CA GLY A 482 -6.01 34.95 -2.23
C GLY A 482 -6.72 36.09 -1.50
N GLN A 483 -6.46 37.32 -1.95
CA GLN A 483 -7.03 38.53 -1.34
C GLN A 483 -8.49 38.79 -1.77
N ILE A 484 -8.96 38.13 -2.83
CA ILE A 484 -10.28 38.41 -3.42
C ILE A 484 -11.36 37.57 -2.74
N SER A 485 -12.38 38.23 -2.18
CA SER A 485 -13.49 37.55 -1.52
C SER A 485 -14.33 36.70 -2.52
N PRO A 486 -14.94 35.60 -2.08
CA PRO A 486 -15.79 34.76 -2.94
C PRO A 486 -16.96 35.52 -3.58
N GLU A 487 -17.53 36.51 -2.88
CA GLU A 487 -18.63 37.34 -3.37
C GLU A 487 -18.18 38.19 -4.55
N ILE A 488 -16.98 38.77 -4.45
CA ILE A 488 -16.35 39.53 -5.52
C ILE A 488 -16.09 38.61 -6.72
N LYS A 489 -15.44 37.45 -6.52
CA LYS A 489 -15.17 36.50 -7.62
C LYS A 489 -16.46 36.19 -8.37
N LYS A 490 -17.52 35.86 -7.63
CA LYS A 490 -18.85 35.58 -8.18
C LYS A 490 -19.46 36.76 -8.93
N ALA A 491 -19.33 37.98 -8.40
CA ALA A 491 -19.82 39.19 -9.06
C ALA A 491 -19.11 39.44 -10.39
N VAL A 492 -17.78 39.27 -10.44
CA VAL A 492 -16.98 39.40 -11.66
C VAL A 492 -17.38 38.34 -12.69
N GLY A 493 -17.40 37.06 -12.30
CA GLY A 493 -17.78 35.99 -13.20
C GLY A 493 -19.20 36.14 -13.74
N LYS A 494 -20.14 36.65 -12.91
CA LYS A 494 -21.50 36.98 -13.35
C LYS A 494 -21.50 38.13 -14.36
N ALA A 495 -20.76 39.21 -14.11
CA ALA A 495 -20.70 40.36 -15.01
C ALA A 495 -20.15 39.96 -16.39
N ILE A 496 -19.04 39.20 -16.43
CA ILE A 496 -18.46 38.71 -17.71
C ILE A 496 -19.46 37.83 -18.46
N ASN A 497 -20.15 36.92 -17.76
CA ASN A 497 -21.19 36.06 -18.35
C ASN A 497 -22.44 36.82 -18.82
N GLU A 498 -22.74 37.99 -18.25
CA GLU A 498 -23.83 38.86 -18.73
C GLU A 498 -23.42 39.57 -20.02
N ILE A 499 -22.16 40.01 -20.12
CA ILE A 499 -21.60 40.62 -21.32
C ILE A 499 -21.54 39.60 -22.46
N SER A 500 -21.14 38.36 -22.19
CA SER A 500 -21.04 37.29 -23.21
C SER A 500 -22.39 36.83 -23.77
N LYS A 501 -23.51 37.37 -23.29
CA LYS A 501 -24.87 37.10 -23.83
C LYS A 501 -25.35 38.19 -24.78
N GLU A 502 -24.59 39.27 -24.94
CA GLU A 502 -24.91 40.30 -25.92
C GLU A 502 -24.62 39.78 -27.33
N ASN A 503 -25.60 39.91 -28.22
CA ASN A 503 -25.50 39.40 -29.60
C ASN A 503 -24.99 40.45 -30.59
N ASP A 504 -24.63 41.63 -30.09
CA ASP A 504 -24.18 42.78 -30.86
C ASP A 504 -22.78 43.17 -30.37
N LEU A 505 -21.80 43.19 -31.27
CA LEU A 505 -20.40 43.36 -30.89
C LEU A 505 -20.15 44.73 -30.27
N ASP A 506 -20.70 45.80 -30.86
CA ASP A 506 -20.47 47.17 -30.36
C ASP A 506 -21.01 47.34 -28.94
N LYS A 507 -22.25 46.86 -28.68
CA LYS A 507 -22.82 46.85 -27.33
C LYS A 507 -22.04 45.96 -26.37
N MET A 508 -21.48 44.85 -26.84
CA MET A 508 -20.63 43.99 -26.02
C MET A 508 -19.35 44.74 -25.59
N LEU A 509 -18.71 45.44 -26.52
CA LEU A 509 -17.50 46.22 -26.27
C LEU A 509 -17.79 47.42 -25.35
N GLU A 510 -18.91 48.11 -25.53
CA GLU A 510 -19.35 49.21 -24.66
C GLU A 510 -19.57 48.71 -23.21
N LYS A 511 -20.29 47.59 -23.04
CA LYS A 511 -20.51 46.99 -21.72
C LYS A 511 -19.21 46.49 -21.08
N LEU A 512 -18.28 46.00 -21.89
CA LEU A 512 -16.97 45.57 -21.41
C LEU A 512 -16.15 46.75 -20.89
N GLU A 513 -16.14 47.86 -21.62
CA GLU A 513 -15.52 49.12 -21.21
C GLU A 513 -16.14 49.68 -19.91
N GLU A 514 -17.47 49.67 -19.81
CA GLU A 514 -18.20 50.08 -18.61
C GLU A 514 -17.83 49.19 -17.41
N ALA A 515 -17.77 47.87 -17.59
CA ALA A 515 -17.44 46.92 -16.53
C ALA A 515 -16.00 47.11 -16.02
N VAL A 516 -15.04 47.32 -16.93
CA VAL A 516 -13.64 47.61 -16.61
C VAL A 516 -13.51 48.94 -15.87
N SER A 517 -14.26 49.97 -16.28
CA SER A 517 -14.19 51.31 -15.69
C SER A 517 -14.86 51.42 -14.31
N SER A 518 -15.98 50.73 -14.10
CA SER A 518 -16.84 50.92 -12.91
C SER A 518 -16.62 49.89 -11.80
N LYS A 519 -16.66 48.60 -12.14
CA LYS A 519 -16.77 47.51 -11.16
C LYS A 519 -15.44 46.85 -10.86
N LEU A 520 -14.55 46.75 -11.84
CA LEU A 520 -13.27 46.04 -11.67
C LEU A 520 -12.19 46.91 -11.04
N LYS A 521 -12.23 48.25 -11.23
CA LYS A 521 -11.33 49.18 -10.51
C LYS A 521 -11.54 49.15 -8.99
N ALA A 522 -12.76 48.87 -8.53
CA ALA A 522 -13.05 48.73 -7.10
C ALA A 522 -12.38 47.49 -6.47
N LEU A 523 -11.81 46.58 -7.27
CA LEU A 523 -11.11 45.38 -6.80
C LEU A 523 -9.59 45.56 -6.72
N GLY A 524 -9.06 46.60 -7.38
CA GLY A 524 -7.63 46.92 -7.39
C GLY A 524 -7.20 47.93 -6.31
N ASN A 525 -8.16 48.50 -5.58
CA ASN A 525 -7.97 49.36 -4.41
C ASN A 525 -8.38 48.60 -3.15
#